data_AF-A0A5J6Q1H4-F1
#
_entry.id   AF-A0A5J6Q1H4-F1
#
_cell.length_a   1.000
_cell.length_b   1.000
_cell.length_c   1.000
_cell.angle_alpha   90.00
_cell.angle_beta   90.00
_cell.angle_gamma   90.00
#
_symmetry.space_group_name_H-M   'P 1'
#
loop_
_entity.id
_entity.type
_entity.pdbx_description
1 polymer ?
#
loop_
_entity_poly.entity_id
_entity_poly.type
_entity_poly.pdbx_seq_one_letter_code
_entity_poly.pdbx_strand_id
1 'polypeptide(L)'
;MAGSWFQDLEQKLDEQLEAFLRSNPDQRQRLEQQERQERSQWLHRRQKQLTASAGQQRQELMELAEEISRWRERVERARAAGAEDLAERAADHLMRLMAQGREHWQALASLGEEITRLGTELSELEAETRDHPPGQTVGSRSGSTGSSEAGTDRADSLKDAWERFESEQELERLRRRAR
;
A
#
# COMPACT_ATOMS: atom_id res chain seq x y z
N MET A 1 7.80 -35.73 -24.83
CA MET A 1 7.98 -36.78 -23.80
C MET A 1 8.84 -36.35 -22.60
N ALA A 2 9.50 -35.17 -22.59
CA ALA A 2 10.29 -34.70 -21.44
C ALA A 2 9.47 -34.14 -20.26
N GLY A 3 8.17 -33.87 -20.44
CA GLY A 3 7.31 -33.32 -19.39
C GLY A 3 6.93 -34.32 -18.30
N SER A 4 6.80 -35.62 -18.64
CA SER A 4 6.33 -36.64 -17.69
C SER A 4 7.32 -36.90 -16.56
N TRP A 5 8.62 -37.02 -16.88
CA TRP A 5 9.64 -37.29 -15.87
C TRP A 5 9.83 -36.11 -14.90
N PHE A 6 9.76 -34.88 -15.40
CA PHE A 6 9.86 -33.69 -14.56
C PHE A 6 8.64 -33.56 -13.65
N GLN A 7 7.43 -33.79 -14.17
CA GLN A 7 6.20 -33.83 -13.37
C GLN A 7 6.24 -34.94 -12.30
N ASP A 8 6.73 -36.13 -12.63
CA ASP A 8 6.89 -37.23 -11.65
C ASP A 8 7.90 -36.87 -10.55
N LEU A 9 8.91 -36.06 -10.86
CA LEU A 9 9.88 -35.56 -9.89
C LEU A 9 9.26 -34.47 -9.00
N GLU A 10 8.55 -33.50 -9.58
CA GLU A 10 7.82 -32.47 -8.84
C GLU A 10 6.84 -33.10 -7.85
N GLN A 11 6.04 -34.06 -8.31
CA GLN A 11 5.07 -34.76 -7.46
C GLN A 11 5.75 -35.50 -6.30
N LYS A 12 6.87 -36.19 -6.54
CA LYS A 12 7.61 -36.87 -5.47
C LYS A 12 8.21 -35.89 -4.46
N LEU A 13 8.69 -34.74 -4.92
CA LEU A 13 9.22 -33.70 -4.04
C LEU A 13 8.11 -33.10 -3.18
N ASP A 14 6.94 -32.83 -3.75
CA ASP A 14 5.76 -32.35 -3.01
C ASP A 14 5.31 -33.36 -1.95
N GLU A 15 5.23 -34.65 -2.30
CA GLU A 15 4.88 -35.73 -1.36
C GLU A 15 5.86 -35.82 -0.19
N GLN A 16 7.17 -35.72 -0.47
CA GLN A 16 8.22 -35.74 0.57
C GLN A 16 8.21 -34.48 1.43
N LEU A 17 8.02 -33.30 0.82
CA LEU A 17 7.92 -32.03 1.54
C LEU A 17 6.73 -32.04 2.48
N GLU A 18 5.57 -32.51 2.01
CA GLU A 18 4.35 -32.58 2.81
C GLU A 18 4.50 -33.60 3.96
N ALA A 19 5.13 -34.75 3.72
CA ALA A 19 5.48 -35.69 4.79
C ALA A 19 6.45 -35.08 5.82
N PHE A 20 7.44 -34.32 5.37
CA PHE A 20 8.36 -33.58 6.23
C PHE A 20 7.63 -32.52 7.07
N LEU A 21 6.75 -31.71 6.47
CA LEU A 21 6.00 -30.68 7.20
C LEU A 21 4.99 -31.27 8.19
N ARG A 22 4.38 -32.43 7.89
CA ARG A 22 3.50 -33.13 8.85
C ARG A 22 4.27 -33.65 10.07
N SER A 23 5.50 -34.12 9.88
CA SER A 23 6.37 -34.60 10.96
C SER A 23 7.06 -33.47 11.72
N ASN A 24 7.07 -32.25 11.18
CA ASN A 24 7.72 -31.08 11.75
C ASN A 24 6.75 -29.88 11.83
N PRO A 25 5.79 -29.87 12.79
CA PRO A 25 4.80 -28.79 12.91
C PRO A 25 5.44 -27.41 13.13
N ASP A 26 6.55 -27.33 13.87
CA ASP A 26 7.29 -26.07 14.07
C ASP A 26 7.88 -25.50 12.78
N GLN A 27 8.22 -26.36 11.81
CA GLN A 27 8.71 -25.93 10.50
C GLN A 27 7.56 -25.43 9.62
N ARG A 28 6.41 -26.11 9.65
CA ARG A 28 5.19 -25.66 8.99
C ARG A 28 4.77 -24.27 9.50
N GLN A 29 4.76 -24.08 10.82
CA GLN A 29 4.40 -22.80 11.41
C GLN A 29 5.38 -21.67 11.03
N ARG A 30 6.69 -21.98 10.98
CA ARG A 30 7.70 -21.00 10.52
C ARG A 30 7.53 -20.62 9.06
N LEU A 31 7.21 -21.59 8.20
CA LEU A 31 6.92 -21.35 6.80
C LEU A 31 5.70 -20.43 6.63
N GLU A 32 4.60 -20.73 7.32
CA GLU A 32 3.38 -19.90 7.30
C GLU A 32 3.65 -18.47 7.80
N GLN A 33 4.45 -18.32 8.86
CA GLN A 33 4.87 -17.00 9.35
C GLN A 33 5.70 -16.25 8.32
N GLN A 34 6.63 -16.93 7.64
CA GLN A 34 7.45 -16.34 6.59
C GLN A 34 6.58 -15.88 5.40
N GLU A 35 5.67 -16.73 4.93
CA GLU A 35 4.74 -16.40 3.84
C GLU A 35 3.88 -15.17 4.19
N ARG A 36 3.36 -15.10 5.42
CA ARG A 36 2.62 -13.92 5.92
C ARG A 36 3.48 -12.66 5.94
N GLN A 37 4.73 -12.76 6.41
CA GLN A 37 5.67 -11.63 6.43
C GLN A 37 6.00 -11.14 5.01
N GLU A 38 6.28 -12.06 4.08
CA GLU A 38 6.57 -11.73 2.69
C GLU A 38 5.37 -11.05 2.01
N ARG A 39 4.17 -11.59 2.23
CA ARG A 39 2.92 -11.01 1.73
C ARG A 39 2.69 -9.61 2.29
N SER A 40 2.87 -9.41 3.60
CA SER A 40 2.77 -8.09 4.23
C SER A 40 3.77 -7.10 3.64
N GLN A 41 5.04 -7.48 3.49
CA GLN A 41 6.07 -6.61 2.92
C GLN A 41 5.77 -6.26 1.45
N TRP A 42 5.23 -7.20 0.68
CA TRP A 42 4.80 -6.95 -0.69
C TRP A 42 3.63 -5.94 -0.74
N LEU A 43 2.59 -6.14 0.09
CA LEU A 43 1.44 -5.24 0.19
C LEU A 43 1.86 -3.82 0.58
N HIS A 44 2.71 -3.67 1.59
CA HIS A 44 3.25 -2.38 2.03
C HIS A 44 4.02 -1.67 0.91
N ARG A 45 4.88 -2.39 0.18
CA ARG A 45 5.62 -1.84 -0.96
C ARG A 45 4.66 -1.38 -2.06
N ARG A 46 3.65 -2.18 -2.37
CA ARG A 46 2.64 -1.86 -3.37
C ARG A 46 1.83 -0.62 -2.97
N GLN A 47 1.40 -0.52 -1.72
CA GLN A 47 0.65 0.63 -1.21
C GLN A 47 1.48 1.93 -1.29
N LYS A 48 2.77 1.87 -0.93
CA LYS A 48 3.68 3.02 -1.08
C LYS A 48 3.82 3.46 -2.54
N GLN A 49 3.97 2.50 -3.46
CA GLN A 49 4.06 2.77 -4.89
C GLN A 49 2.78 3.46 -5.41
N LEU A 50 1.61 2.94 -5.07
CA LEU A 50 0.33 3.50 -5.51
C LEU A 50 0.09 4.89 -4.92
N THR A 51 0.40 5.08 -3.64
CA THR A 51 0.31 6.40 -2.99
C THR A 51 1.21 7.43 -3.67
N ALA A 52 2.44 7.05 -4.03
CA ALA A 52 3.35 7.92 -4.77
C ALA A 52 2.81 8.26 -6.17
N SER A 53 2.28 7.27 -6.89
CA SER A 53 1.66 7.46 -8.21
C SER A 53 0.43 8.38 -8.14
N ALA A 54 -0.44 8.20 -7.13
CA ALA A 54 -1.58 9.08 -6.88
C ALA A 54 -1.12 10.52 -6.56
N GLY A 55 -0.02 10.68 -5.83
CA GLY A 55 0.61 11.97 -5.58
C GLY A 55 1.07 12.67 -6.87
N GLN A 56 1.71 11.92 -7.78
CA GLN A 56 2.11 12.44 -9.08
C GLN A 56 0.90 12.84 -9.94
N GLN A 57 -0.13 12.01 -10.02
CA GLN A 57 -1.33 12.34 -10.79
C GLN A 57 -2.07 13.57 -10.26
N ARG A 58 -2.07 13.76 -8.92
CA ARG A 58 -2.63 14.98 -8.32
C ARG A 58 -1.84 16.22 -8.75
N GLN A 59 -0.52 16.13 -8.82
CA GLN A 59 0.32 17.24 -9.28
C GLN A 59 0.03 17.57 -10.76
N GLU A 60 -0.04 16.54 -11.62
CA GLU A 60 -0.41 16.70 -13.04
C GLU A 60 -1.80 17.34 -13.21
N LEU A 61 -2.77 16.97 -12.36
CA LEU A 61 -4.10 17.58 -12.35
C LEU A 61 -4.07 19.07 -11.96
N MET A 62 -3.21 19.48 -11.03
CA MET A 62 -3.06 20.89 -10.66
C MET A 62 -2.46 21.70 -11.81
N GLU A 63 -1.43 21.17 -12.46
CA GLU A 63 -0.82 21.79 -13.64
C GLU A 63 -1.83 21.93 -14.79
N LEU A 64 -2.62 20.89 -15.04
CA LEU A 64 -3.70 20.93 -16.03
C LEU A 64 -4.78 21.96 -15.66
N ALA A 65 -5.13 22.09 -14.39
CA ALA A 65 -6.10 23.08 -13.92
C ALA A 65 -5.60 24.52 -14.16
N GLU A 66 -4.30 24.78 -13.96
CA GLU A 66 -3.69 26.06 -14.32
C GLU A 66 -3.75 26.29 -15.84
N GLU A 67 -3.43 25.29 -16.64
CA GLU A 67 -3.47 25.39 -18.09
C GLU A 67 -4.89 25.69 -18.62
N ILE A 68 -5.90 24.98 -18.11
CA ILE A 68 -7.32 25.23 -18.38
C ILE A 68 -7.69 26.68 -18.06
N SER A 69 -7.24 27.19 -16.92
CA SER A 69 -7.51 28.57 -16.49
C SER A 69 -6.92 29.59 -17.46
N ARG A 70 -5.65 29.40 -17.87
CA ARG A 70 -4.97 30.27 -18.85
C ARG A 70 -5.64 30.24 -20.22
N TRP A 71 -6.07 29.07 -20.69
CA TRP A 71 -6.77 28.94 -21.97
C TRP A 71 -8.17 29.55 -21.94
N ARG A 72 -8.89 29.42 -20.82
CA ARG A 72 -10.17 30.10 -20.64
C ARG A 72 -10.03 31.62 -20.78
N GLU A 73 -9.01 32.22 -20.16
CA GLU A 73 -8.71 33.64 -20.32
C GLU A 73 -8.34 34.04 -21.75
N ARG A 74 -7.65 33.16 -22.49
CA ARG A 74 -7.32 33.39 -23.92
C ARG A 74 -8.56 33.38 -24.80
N VAL A 75 -9.50 32.46 -24.55
CA VAL A 75 -10.79 32.40 -25.26
C VAL A 75 -11.57 33.69 -25.05
N GLU A 76 -11.71 34.14 -23.80
CA GLU A 76 -12.45 35.37 -23.48
C GLU A 76 -11.80 36.62 -24.11
N ARG A 77 -10.46 36.72 -24.09
CA ARG A 77 -9.76 37.80 -24.78
C ARG A 77 -9.94 37.79 -26.29
N ALA A 78 -9.89 36.62 -26.93
CA ALA A 78 -10.10 36.50 -28.37
C ALA A 78 -11.53 36.90 -28.77
N ARG A 79 -12.53 36.50 -27.97
CA ARG A 79 -13.93 36.93 -28.16
C ARG A 79 -14.10 38.42 -28.00
N ALA A 80 -13.54 39.01 -26.94
CA ALA A 80 -13.61 40.45 -26.69
C ALA A 80 -12.97 41.28 -27.81
N ALA A 81 -11.94 40.73 -28.48
CA ALA A 81 -11.29 41.35 -29.63
C ALA A 81 -12.00 41.10 -30.98
N GLY A 82 -13.12 40.36 -30.99
CA GLY A 82 -13.84 40.00 -32.23
C GLY A 82 -13.12 38.98 -33.12
N ALA A 83 -12.09 38.30 -32.60
CA ALA A 83 -11.33 37.29 -33.34
C ALA A 83 -11.98 35.90 -33.18
N GLU A 84 -13.15 35.71 -33.80
CA GLU A 84 -14.00 34.53 -33.64
C GLU A 84 -13.29 33.21 -33.99
N ASP A 85 -12.59 33.14 -35.13
CA ASP A 85 -11.83 31.94 -35.53
C ASP A 85 -10.77 31.52 -34.49
N LEU A 86 -10.10 32.50 -33.86
CA LEU A 86 -9.11 32.23 -32.82
C LEU A 86 -9.78 31.80 -31.52
N ALA A 87 -10.94 32.38 -31.19
CA ALA A 87 -11.72 32.00 -30.02
C ALA A 87 -12.25 30.56 -30.15
N GLU A 88 -12.72 30.16 -31.33
CA GLU A 88 -13.21 28.80 -31.60
C GLU A 88 -12.09 27.77 -31.45
N ARG A 89 -10.94 27.98 -32.10
CA ARG A 89 -9.77 27.09 -31.97
C ARG A 89 -9.27 26.97 -30.53
N ALA A 90 -9.30 28.06 -29.77
CA ALA A 90 -8.92 28.05 -28.36
C ALA A 90 -9.96 27.32 -27.50
N ALA A 91 -11.25 27.43 -27.82
CA ALA A 91 -12.33 26.71 -27.16
C ALA A 91 -12.22 25.19 -27.41
N ASP A 92 -11.92 24.77 -28.64
CA ASP A 92 -11.67 23.35 -28.96
C ASP A 92 -10.49 22.77 -28.18
N HIS A 93 -9.43 23.57 -28.02
CA HIS A 93 -8.30 23.17 -27.19
C HIS A 93 -8.70 23.06 -25.70
N LEU A 94 -9.47 24.02 -25.18
CA LEU A 94 -10.00 23.96 -23.82
C LEU A 94 -10.86 22.70 -23.59
N MET A 95 -11.72 22.33 -24.54
CA MET A 95 -12.51 21.11 -24.44
C MET A 95 -11.64 19.85 -24.35
N ARG A 96 -10.55 19.79 -25.11
CA ARG A 96 -9.59 18.68 -25.05
C ARG A 96 -8.89 18.61 -23.70
N LEU A 97 -8.44 19.75 -23.15
CA LEU A 97 -7.85 19.81 -21.81
C LEU A 97 -8.85 19.36 -20.73
N MET A 98 -10.13 19.76 -20.84
CA MET A 98 -11.16 19.30 -19.91
C MET A 98 -11.45 17.80 -20.03
N ALA A 99 -11.36 17.23 -21.25
CA ALA A 99 -11.49 15.79 -21.46
C ALA A 99 -10.33 15.02 -20.81
N GLN A 100 -9.09 15.47 -21.03
CA GLN A 100 -7.91 14.93 -20.34
C GLN A 100 -8.07 15.02 -18.82
N GLY A 101 -8.57 16.15 -18.31
CA GLY A 101 -8.81 16.31 -16.88
C GLY A 101 -9.78 15.26 -16.33
N ARG A 102 -10.85 14.93 -17.05
CA ARG A 102 -11.78 13.86 -16.66
C ARG A 102 -11.10 12.49 -16.65
N GLU A 103 -10.27 12.19 -17.64
CA GLU A 103 -9.51 10.94 -17.69
C GLU A 103 -8.56 10.81 -16.49
N HIS A 104 -7.80 11.87 -16.17
CA HIS A 104 -6.93 11.89 -14.99
C HIS A 104 -7.71 11.73 -13.68
N TRP A 105 -8.88 12.35 -13.54
CA TRP A 105 -9.74 12.15 -12.36
C TRP A 105 -10.24 10.72 -12.24
N GLN A 106 -10.62 10.08 -13.35
CA GLN A 106 -11.06 8.70 -13.35
C GLN A 106 -9.92 7.74 -12.96
N ALA A 107 -8.72 7.96 -13.49
CA ALA A 107 -7.53 7.20 -13.10
C ALA A 107 -7.18 7.38 -11.62
N LEU A 108 -7.30 8.61 -11.09
CA LEU A 108 -7.06 8.87 -9.68
C LEU A 108 -8.11 8.18 -8.78
N ALA A 109 -9.37 8.13 -9.21
CA ALA A 109 -10.43 7.42 -8.49
C ALA A 109 -10.14 5.91 -8.43
N SER A 110 -9.77 5.28 -9.55
CA SER A 110 -9.43 3.85 -9.57
C SER A 110 -8.21 3.55 -8.70
N LEU A 111 -7.18 4.40 -8.72
CA LEU A 111 -6.04 4.27 -7.80
C LEU A 111 -6.46 4.38 -6.34
N GLY A 112 -7.40 5.28 -6.02
CA GLY A 112 -7.97 5.40 -4.68
C GLY A 112 -8.64 4.11 -4.21
N GLU A 113 -9.47 3.51 -5.07
CA GLU A 113 -10.13 2.22 -4.78
C GLU A 113 -9.11 1.09 -4.55
N GLU A 114 -8.06 1.01 -5.37
CA GLU A 114 -6.97 0.04 -5.19
C GLU A 114 -6.24 0.23 -3.86
N ILE A 115 -5.92 1.47 -3.49
CA ILE A 115 -5.26 1.78 -2.21
C ILE A 115 -6.14 1.39 -1.04
N THR A 116 -7.45 1.67 -1.11
CA THR A 116 -8.40 1.27 -0.07
C THR A 116 -8.48 -0.25 0.07
N ARG A 117 -8.56 -0.98 -1.05
CA ARG A 117 -8.59 -2.45 -1.05
C ARG A 117 -7.32 -3.06 -0.46
N LEU A 118 -6.15 -2.54 -0.82
CA LEU A 118 -4.89 -3.01 -0.24
C LEU A 118 -4.80 -2.71 1.27
N GLY A 119 -5.36 -1.58 1.70
CA GLY A 119 -5.46 -1.23 3.11
C GLY A 119 -6.33 -2.23 3.89
N THR A 120 -7.46 -2.67 3.33
CA THR A 120 -8.31 -3.70 3.95
C THR A 120 -7.60 -5.05 4.02
N GLU A 121 -6.97 -5.48 2.92
CA GLU A 121 -6.21 -6.74 2.90
C GLU A 121 -5.06 -6.77 3.92
N LEU A 122 -4.38 -5.63 4.08
CA LEU A 122 -3.31 -5.51 5.06
C LEU A 122 -3.84 -5.58 6.49
N SER A 123 -4.94 -4.88 6.78
CA SER A 123 -5.59 -4.92 8.10
C SER A 123 -6.08 -6.32 8.47
N GLU A 124 -6.61 -7.07 7.49
CA GLU A 124 -7.04 -8.46 7.70
C GLU A 124 -5.85 -9.37 8.02
N LEU A 125 -4.75 -9.22 7.29
CA LEU A 125 -3.53 -10.00 7.52
C LEU A 125 -2.88 -9.69 8.88
N GLU A 126 -2.92 -8.42 9.31
CA GLU A 126 -2.47 -8.01 10.64
C GLU A 126 -3.36 -8.57 11.76
N ALA A 127 -4.68 -8.61 11.56
CA ALA A 127 -5.61 -9.22 12.51
C ALA A 127 -5.37 -10.73 12.63
N GLU A 128 -5.20 -11.43 11.50
CA GLU A 128 -4.90 -12.87 11.48
C GLU A 128 -3.58 -13.20 12.22
N THR A 129 -2.62 -12.28 12.15
CA THR A 129 -1.33 -12.40 12.86
C THR A 129 -1.49 -12.20 14.38
N ARG A 130 -2.43 -11.35 14.83
CA ARG A 130 -2.71 -11.14 16.26
C ARG A 130 -3.43 -12.32 16.91
N ASP A 131 -4.33 -12.97 16.17
CA ASP A 131 -5.16 -14.06 16.69
C ASP A 131 -4.42 -15.42 16.80
N HIS A 132 -3.23 -15.56 16.16
CA HIS A 132 -2.42 -16.78 16.21
C HIS A 132 -1.05 -16.54 16.90
N PRO A 133 -0.99 -16.40 18.24
CA PRO A 133 0.28 -16.34 18.95
C PRO A 133 1.03 -17.68 18.82
N PRO A 134 2.37 -17.68 18.65
CA PRO A 134 3.14 -18.91 18.63
C PRO A 134 3.24 -19.50 20.04
N GLY A 135 2.64 -20.68 20.23
CA GLY A 135 2.89 -21.53 21.39
C GLY A 135 1.81 -21.52 22.47
N GLN A 136 0.72 -22.25 22.26
CA GLN A 136 0.02 -22.91 23.37
C GLN A 136 0.32 -24.41 23.30
N THR A 137 1.41 -24.79 23.97
CA THR A 137 1.69 -26.18 24.31
C THR A 137 0.70 -26.61 25.38
N VAL A 138 -0.15 -27.58 25.03
CA VAL A 138 -1.02 -28.26 25.99
C VAL A 138 -0.14 -29.13 26.89
N GLY A 139 0.14 -28.65 28.10
CA GLY A 139 0.94 -29.36 29.11
C GLY A 139 0.41 -29.10 30.53
N SER A 140 -0.01 -30.17 31.19
CA SER A 140 -0.71 -30.22 32.48
C SER A 140 0.00 -29.58 33.69
N ARG A 141 -0.84 -28.96 34.54
CA ARG A 141 -0.89 -28.99 36.03
C ARG A 141 0.29 -28.48 36.89
N SER A 142 -0.08 -27.50 37.72
CA SER A 142 0.27 -27.30 39.15
C SER A 142 1.56 -26.56 39.51
N GLY A 143 1.40 -25.39 40.16
CA GLY A 143 2.28 -24.94 41.25
C GLY A 143 2.89 -23.54 41.14
N SER A 144 2.41 -22.64 42.02
CA SER A 144 3.16 -21.58 42.71
C SER A 144 3.85 -20.45 41.94
N THR A 145 3.28 -19.25 42.10
CA THR A 145 3.91 -17.98 42.54
C THR A 145 5.33 -17.65 42.07
N GLY A 146 5.47 -16.56 41.31
CA GLY A 146 6.74 -15.83 41.16
C GLY A 146 6.89 -15.09 39.82
N SER A 147 6.47 -13.83 39.81
CA SER A 147 6.94 -12.69 38.98
C SER A 147 7.59 -12.96 37.62
N SER A 148 6.95 -12.48 36.54
CA SER A 148 7.60 -12.18 35.26
C SER A 148 6.82 -11.12 34.47
N GLU A 149 6.93 -9.86 34.91
CA GLU A 149 6.52 -8.66 34.16
C GLU A 149 7.71 -8.07 33.38
N ALA A 150 8.27 -8.83 32.42
CA ALA A 150 9.39 -8.32 31.60
C ALA A 150 9.15 -8.46 30.07
N GLY A 151 8.03 -9.08 29.66
CA GLY A 151 7.71 -9.33 28.25
C GLY A 151 6.85 -8.24 27.61
N THR A 152 5.94 -7.62 28.36
CA THR A 152 5.06 -6.53 27.92
C THR A 152 5.80 -5.19 27.83
N ASP A 153 6.66 -4.88 28.81
CA ASP A 153 7.44 -3.64 28.84
C ASP A 153 8.33 -3.42 27.62
N ARG A 154 8.84 -4.49 26.98
CA ARG A 154 9.70 -4.36 25.79
C ARG A 154 8.91 -4.12 24.50
N ALA A 155 7.70 -4.66 24.40
CA ALA A 155 6.80 -4.42 23.27
C ALA A 155 6.17 -3.02 23.36
N ASP A 156 5.76 -2.62 24.57
CA ASP A 156 5.28 -1.27 24.85
C ASP A 156 6.40 -0.23 24.68
N SER A 157 7.64 -0.54 25.11
CA SER A 157 8.80 0.32 24.87
C SER A 157 9.15 0.50 23.38
N LEU A 158 8.87 -0.50 22.52
CA LEU A 158 9.11 -0.38 21.08
C LEU A 158 8.05 0.48 20.39
N LYS A 159 6.79 0.35 20.84
CA LYS A 159 5.69 1.18 20.39
C LYS A 159 5.92 2.65 20.79
N ASP A 160 6.28 2.89 22.05
CA ASP A 160 6.60 4.22 22.56
C ASP A 160 7.80 4.86 21.85
N ALA A 161 8.81 4.07 21.47
CA ALA A 161 9.95 4.56 20.69
C ALA A 161 9.55 4.97 19.27
N TRP A 162 8.61 4.25 18.66
CA TRP A 162 8.08 4.56 17.33
C TRP A 162 7.19 5.81 17.33
N GLU A 163 6.29 5.95 18.30
CA GLU A 163 5.42 7.12 18.42
C GLU A 163 6.23 8.41 18.61
N ARG A 164 7.33 8.36 19.39
CA ARG A 164 8.25 9.50 19.55
C ARG A 164 8.95 9.86 18.25
N PHE A 165 9.44 8.87 17.51
CA PHE A 165 10.08 9.09 16.22
C PHE A 165 9.14 9.74 15.19
N GLU A 166 7.89 9.30 15.12
CA GLU A 166 6.90 9.89 14.21
C GLU A 166 6.57 11.34 14.57
N SER A 167 6.43 11.63 15.86
CA SER A 167 6.19 13.01 16.34
C SER A 167 7.36 13.95 16.02
N GLU A 168 8.61 13.47 16.11
CA GLU A 168 9.80 14.24 15.75
C GLU A 168 9.88 14.53 14.25
N GLN A 169 9.52 13.56 13.40
CA GLN A 169 9.45 13.74 11.96
C GLN A 169 8.37 14.74 11.55
N GLU A 170 7.22 14.73 12.23
CA GLU A 170 6.13 15.68 11.97
C GLU A 170 6.54 17.11 12.38
N LEU A 171 7.22 17.27 13.52
CA LEU A 171 7.79 18.55 13.93
C LEU A 171 8.88 19.04 12.96
N GLU A 172 9.72 18.15 12.43
CA GLU A 172 10.76 18.52 11.47
C GLU A 172 10.15 18.95 10.12
N ARG A 173 9.07 18.30 9.68
CA ARG A 173 8.29 18.73 8.50
C ARG A 173 7.69 20.12 8.70
N LEU A 174 7.15 20.40 9.89
CA LEU A 174 6.60 21.71 10.21
C LEU A 174 7.71 22.79 10.28
N ARG A 175 8.88 22.47 10.84
CA ARG A 175 10.05 23.38 10.85
C ARG A 175 10.59 23.67 9.45
N ARG A 176 10.60 22.67 8.56
CA ARG A 176 11.00 22.87 7.15
C ARG A 176 9.99 23.66 6.35
N ARG A 177 8.71 23.63 6.74
CA ARG A 177 7.62 24.39 6.10
C ARG A 177 7.49 25.82 6.62
N ALA A 178 8.01 26.11 7.82
CA ALA A 178 8.03 27.44 8.43
C ALA A 178 9.32 28.24 8.12
N ARG A 179 10.18 27.72 7.25
CA ARG A 179 11.42 28.35 6.78
C ARG A 179 11.28 28.71 5.31
#